data_AF-A0A968YQV1-F1
#
_entry.id   AF-A0A968YQV1-F1
#
_cell.length_a   1.000
_cell.length_b   1.000
_cell.length_c   1.000
_cell.angle_alpha   90.00
_cell.angle_beta   90.00
_cell.angle_gamma   90.00
#
_symmetry.space_group_name_H-M   'P 1'
#
loop_
_entity.id
_entity.type
_entity.pdbx_description
1 polymer ?
#
loop_
_entity_poly.entity_id
_entity_poly.type
_entity_poly.pdbx_seq_one_letter_code
_entity_poly.pdbx_strand_id
1 'polypeptide(L)' 'QLLKPIVTSKGIHLIFVEELVQPQLDEKLHAQIISELFSKWLKQQIEQVEVIVNFDYDTQLISH' A
#
# COMPACT_ATOMS: atom_id res chain seq x y z
N GLN A 1 18.87 -9.70 23.67
CA GLN A 1 19.37 -10.92 23.02
C GLN A 1 19.78 -10.62 21.58
N LEU A 2 20.96 -11.08 21.13
CA LEU A 2 21.36 -10.99 19.73
C LEU A 2 20.71 -12.13 18.92
N LEU A 3 20.01 -11.81 17.84
CA LEU A 3 19.43 -12.79 16.92
C LEU A 3 20.51 -13.38 16.00
N LYS A 4 20.25 -14.57 15.47
CA LYS A 4 21.06 -15.13 14.40
C LYS A 4 21.09 -14.15 13.21
N PRO A 5 22.21 -14.05 12.47
CA PRO A 5 22.30 -13.15 11.33
C PRO A 5 21.17 -13.39 10.32
N ILE A 6 20.53 -12.30 9.87
CA ILE A 6 19.44 -12.36 8.90
C ILE A 6 19.98 -11.96 7.53
N VAL A 7 19.83 -12.85 6.55
CA VAL A 7 20.23 -12.59 5.17
C VAL A 7 19.07 -11.93 4.41
N THR A 8 19.35 -10.82 3.73
CA THR A 8 18.41 -10.09 2.88
C THR A 8 19.03 -9.81 1.51
N SER A 9 18.25 -9.33 0.54
CA SER A 9 18.78 -8.84 -0.74
C SER A 9 19.79 -7.68 -0.59
N LYS A 10 19.81 -7.02 0.57
CA LYS A 10 20.74 -5.92 0.91
C LYS A 10 21.98 -6.39 1.68
N GLY A 11 22.13 -7.69 1.96
CA GLY A 11 23.23 -8.25 2.74
C GLY A 11 22.82 -8.86 4.08
N ILE A 12 23.78 -9.00 4.99
CA ILE A 12 23.64 -9.65 6.30
C ILE A 12 23.40 -8.61 7.39
N HIS A 13 22.35 -8.79 8.18
CA HIS A 13 21.97 -7.91 9.28
C HIS A 13 22.10 -8.63 10.62
N LEU A 14 22.70 -7.98 11.60
CA LEU A 14 22.72 -8.40 13.00
C LEU A 14 21.69 -7.57 13.76
N ILE A 15 20.72 -8.24 14.37
CA ILE A 15 19.64 -7.58 15.12
C ILE A 15 19.81 -7.87 16.61
N PHE A 16 20.02 -6.83 17.39
CA PHE A 16 19.98 -6.89 18.85
C PHE A 16 18.56 -6.57 19.32
N VAL A 17 17.93 -7.54 20.00
CA VAL A 17 16.59 -7.41 20.55
C VAL A 17 16.71 -7.01 22.02
N GLU A 18 16.27 -5.80 22.36
CA GLU A 18 16.22 -5.34 23.74
C GLU A 18 15.03 -5.98 24.47
N GLU A 19 13.84 -5.95 23.85
CA GLU A 19 12.59 -6.46 24.42
C GLU A 19 11.73 -7.12 23.35
N LEU A 20 11.00 -8.17 23.73
CA LEU A 20 9.93 -8.76 22.92
C LEU A 20 8.58 -8.39 23.54
N VAL A 21 7.87 -7.47 22.92
CA VAL A 21 6.51 -7.10 23.33
C VAL A 21 5.50 -8.08 22.75
N GLN A 22 4.47 -8.44 23.53
CA GLN A 22 3.36 -9.24 23.03
C GLN A 22 2.51 -8.38 22.08
N PRO A 23 2.45 -8.69 20.78
CA PRO A 23 1.61 -7.93 19.86
C PRO A 23 0.14 -8.13 20.23
N GLN A 24 -0.63 -7.04 20.20
CA GLN A 24 -2.08 -7.05 20.36
C GLN A 24 -2.71 -6.61 19.05
N LEU A 25 -3.69 -7.38 18.59
CA LEU A 25 -4.49 -7.06 17.42
C LEU A 25 -5.92 -6.87 17.88
N ASP A 26 -6.20 -5.68 18.41
CA ASP A 26 -7.57 -5.29 18.72
C ASP A 26 -8.36 -4.98 17.43
N GLU A 27 -9.68 -4.92 17.53
CA GLU A 27 -10.56 -4.72 16.37
C GLU A 27 -10.26 -3.41 15.63
N LYS A 28 -9.88 -2.35 16.36
CA LYS A 28 -9.57 -1.05 15.78
C LYS A 28 -8.28 -1.11 14.98
N LEU A 29 -7.21 -1.65 15.56
CA LEU A 29 -5.92 -1.81 14.90
C LEU A 29 -6.03 -2.78 13.72
N HIS A 30 -6.81 -3.86 13.87
CA HIS A 30 -7.12 -4.77 12.78
C HIS A 30 -7.78 -4.05 11.60
N ALA A 31 -8.84 -3.28 11.86
CA ALA A 31 -9.53 -2.50 10.83
C ALA A 31 -8.59 -1.49 10.15
N GLN A 32 -7.71 -0.83 10.92
CA GLN A 32 -6.71 0.10 10.38
C GLN A 32 -5.72 -0.60 9.45
N ILE A 33 -5.12 -1.72 9.88
CA ILE A 33 -4.17 -2.48 9.07
C ILE A 33 -4.80 -2.92 7.76
N ILE A 34 -6.01 -3.50 7.81
CA ILE A 34 -6.71 -3.96 6.61
C ILE A 34 -7.05 -2.79 5.68
N SER A 35 -7.56 -1.69 6.21
CA SER A 35 -7.90 -0.50 5.41
C SER A 35 -6.67 0.09 4.70
N GLU A 36 -5.54 0.22 5.40
CA GLU A 36 -4.31 0.76 4.81
C GLU A 36 -3.72 -0.16 3.75
N LEU A 37 -3.66 -1.47 4.02
CA LEU A 37 -3.14 -2.44 3.05
C LEU A 37 -4.04 -2.53 1.82
N PHE A 38 -5.36 -2.54 2.01
CA PHE A 38 -6.32 -2.53 0.92
C PHE A 38 -6.22 -1.25 0.07
N SER A 39 -6.12 -0.08 0.70
CA SER A 39 -5.97 1.20 -0.01
C SER A 39 -4.69 1.25 -0.84
N LYS A 40 -3.57 0.77 -0.29
CA LYS A 40 -2.29 0.69 -1.01
C LYS A 40 -2.37 -0.27 -2.20
N TRP A 41 -2.95 -1.45 -1.98
CA TRP A 41 -3.18 -2.42 -3.04
C TRP A 41 -4.07 -1.85 -4.15
N LEU A 42 -5.18 -1.20 -3.78
CA LEU A 42 -6.13 -0.63 -4.73
C LEU A 42 -5.47 0.46 -5.59
N LYS A 43 -4.66 1.32 -4.99
CA LYS A 43 -3.88 2.32 -5.73
C LYS A 43 -2.96 1.68 -6.78
N GLN A 44 -2.26 0.59 -6.42
CA GLN A 44 -1.42 -0.14 -7.36
C GLN A 44 -2.23 -0.75 -8.51
N GLN A 45 -3.46 -1.22 -8.27
CA GLN A 45 -4.32 -1.72 -9.34
C GLN A 45 -4.75 -0.59 -10.29
N ILE A 46 -5.11 0.58 -9.75
CA ILE A 46 -5.52 1.73 -10.56
C ILE A 46 -4.36 2.23 -11.43
N GLU A 47 -3.13 2.27 -10.91
CA GLU A 47 -1.95 2.68 -11.69
C GLU A 47 -1.65 1.75 -12.87
N GLN A 48 -2.11 0.49 -12.83
CA GLN A 48 -1.98 -0.46 -13.93
C GLN A 48 -3.07 -0.29 -15.01
N VAL A 49 -4.09 0.52 -14.76
CA VAL A 49 -5.20 0.75 -15.68
C VAL A 49 -5.04 2.10 -16.35
N GLU A 50 -5.00 2.11 -17.69
CA GLU A 50 -5.06 3.35 -18.46
C GLU A 50 -6.50 3.88 -18.43
N VAL A 51 -6.73 4.97 -17.71
CA VAL A 51 -8.04 5.62 -17.64
C VAL A 51 -8.20 6.51 -18.86
N ILE A 52 -8.84 5.99 -19.92
CA ILE A 52 -9.22 6.77 -21.10
C ILE A 52 -10.45 7.61 -20.73
N VAL A 53 -10.23 8.89 -20.43
CA VAL A 53 -11.33 9.85 -20.24
C VAL A 53 -11.59 10.55 -21.57
N ASN A 54 -12.61 10.10 -22.31
CA ASN A 54 -13.09 10.82 -23.48
C ASN A 54 -14.08 11.90 -23.03
N PHE A 55 -13.64 13.16 -23.12
CA PHE A 55 -14.53 14.31 -23.03
C PHE A 55 -14.99 14.70 -24.42
N ASP A 56 -16.12 14.15 -24.87
CA ASP A 56 -16.79 14.64 -26.08
C ASP A 56 -17.50 15.95 -25.72
N TYR A 57 -16.90 17.06 -26.13
CA TYR A 57 -17.57 18.35 -26.14
C TYR A 57 -18.52 18.39 -27.34
N ASP A 58 -19.78 18.05 -27.12
CA ASP A 58 -20.87 18.35 -28.07
C ASP A 58 -21.05 19.87 -28.16
N THR A 59 -20.20 20.51 -28.98
CA THR A 59 -20.42 21.89 -29.39
C THR A 59 -21.42 21.83 -30.53
N GLN A 60 -22.71 21.81 -30.16
CA GLN A 60 -23.78 21.96 -31.13
C GLN A 60 -23.55 23.23 -31.94
N LEU A 61 -23.43 23.00 -33.23
CA LEU A 61 -23.42 23.95 -34.34
C LEU A 61 -24.35 25.13 -34.06
N ILE A 62 -23.79 26.30 -33.73
CA ILE A 62 -24.46 27.57 -33.99
C ILE A 62 -24.27 27.84 -35.48
N SER A 63 -25.04 27.15 -36.31
CA SER A 63 -25.14 27.43 -37.74
C SER A 63 -26.50 28.05 -38.04
N HIS A 64 -26.43 29.31 -38.47
CA HIS A 64 -27.46 30.14 -39.13
C HIS A 64 -28.58 30.70 -38.26
#